data_AF-A0A3R8UCT8-F1
#
_entry.id   AF-A0A3R8UCT8-F1
#
_cell.length_a   1.000
_cell.length_b   1.000
_cell.length_c   1.000
_cell.angle_alpha   90.00
_cell.angle_beta   90.00
_cell.angle_gamma   90.00
#
_symmetry.space_group_name_H-M   'P 1'
#
loop_
_entity.id
_entity.type
_entity.pdbx_description
1 polymer ?
#
loop_
_entity_poly.entity_id
_entity_poly.type
_entity_poly.pdbx_seq_one_letter_code
_entity_poly.pdbx_strand_id
1 'polypeptide(L)'
;MAAAIDFLHRHGLTAKRRGNRVFVTPKSGITEDVRRYVRSHRLELLAELAANDGAERRRYWEVTVPGYRPFRMTGEPTTHAEALANAHRIWPDANIS
;
A
#
# COMPACT_ATOMS: atom_id res chain seq x y z
N MET A 1 0.15 -16.57 -1.25
CA MET A 1 1.59 -16.85 -1.47
C MET A 1 2.11 -15.78 -2.39
N ALA A 2 3.08 -14.96 -1.98
CA ALA A 2 3.64 -13.87 -2.77
C ALA A 2 5.12 -14.19 -3.07
N ALA A 3 5.35 -15.20 -3.90
CA ALA A 3 6.66 -15.81 -4.04
C ALA A 3 7.69 -14.85 -4.67
N ALA A 4 7.23 -13.98 -5.58
CA ALA A 4 8.11 -13.02 -6.25
C ALA A 4 8.50 -11.85 -5.34
N ILE A 5 7.55 -11.35 -4.53
CA ILE A 5 7.84 -10.33 -3.51
C ILE A 5 8.71 -10.91 -2.38
N ASP A 6 8.45 -12.16 -1.95
CA ASP A 6 9.21 -12.82 -0.89
C ASP A 6 10.68 -13.07 -1.28
N PHE A 7 10.96 -13.29 -2.56
CA PHE A 7 12.34 -13.30 -3.06
C PHE A 7 13.03 -11.97 -2.79
N LEU A 8 12.40 -10.84 -3.13
CA LEU A 8 12.97 -9.52 -2.90
C LEU A 8 13.17 -9.25 -1.40
N HIS A 9 12.21 -9.60 -0.55
CA HIS A 9 12.33 -9.45 0.90
C HIS A 9 13.49 -10.25 1.49
N ARG A 10 13.70 -11.50 1.05
CA ARG A 10 14.84 -12.34 1.48
C ARG A 10 16.19 -11.74 1.09
N HIS A 11 16.23 -10.93 0.04
CA HIS A 11 17.39 -10.15 -0.37
C HIS A 11 17.49 -8.77 0.29
N GLY A 12 16.65 -8.48 1.29
CA GLY A 12 16.63 -7.18 1.98
C GLY A 12 16.06 -6.05 1.13
N LEU A 13 15.28 -6.38 0.10
CA LEU A 13 14.69 -5.43 -0.84
C LEU A 13 13.18 -5.37 -0.67
N THR A 14 12.63 -4.17 -0.83
CA THR A 14 11.20 -3.90 -0.88
C THR A 14 10.80 -3.52 -2.30
N ALA A 15 9.63 -3.98 -2.74
CA ALA A 15 9.06 -3.59 -4.02
C ALA A 15 7.75 -2.81 -3.84
N LYS A 16 7.52 -1.81 -4.69
CA LYS A 16 6.29 -1.02 -4.75
C LYS A 16 5.82 -0.89 -6.21
N ARG A 17 4.51 -0.92 -6.43
CA ARG A 17 3.93 -0.59 -7.74
C ARG A 17 3.74 0.93 -7.84
N ARG A 18 4.16 1.54 -8.96
CA ARG A 18 3.67 2.87 -9.37
C ARG A 18 3.23 2.80 -10.83
N GLY A 19 1.94 2.94 -11.06
CA GLY A 19 1.35 2.65 -12.37
C GLY A 19 1.73 1.25 -12.83
N ASN A 20 2.28 1.15 -14.03
CA ASN A 20 2.75 -0.11 -14.60
C ASN A 20 4.26 -0.37 -14.36
N ARG A 21 4.84 0.15 -13.28
CA ARG A 21 6.27 -0.03 -12.97
C ARG A 21 6.47 -0.59 -11.56
N VAL A 22 7.45 -1.49 -11.44
CA VAL A 22 7.93 -2.02 -10.17
C VAL A 22 9.12 -1.18 -9.72
N PHE A 23 9.01 -0.57 -8.54
CA PHE A 23 10.08 0.18 -7.90
C PHE A 23 10.67 -0.68 -6.79
N VAL A 24 12.00 -0.90 -6.83
CA VAL A 24 12.71 -1.71 -5.85
C VAL A 24 13.66 -0.83 -5.05
N THR A 25 13.69 -1.01 -3.73
CA THR A 25 14.53 -0.24 -2.78
C THR A 25 15.10 -1.15 -1.70
N PRO A 26 16.26 -0.84 -1.09
CA PRO A 26 17.16 0.29 -1.39
C PRO A 26 18.02 0.06 -2.63
N LYS A 27 18.44 1.14 -3.32
CA LYS A 27 19.26 1.07 -4.54
C LYS A 27 20.60 0.36 -4.31
N SER A 28 21.18 0.47 -3.12
CA SER A 28 22.45 -0.15 -2.73
C SER A 28 22.40 -1.69 -2.75
N GLY A 29 21.23 -2.30 -2.58
CA GLY A 29 21.05 -3.76 -2.60
C GLY A 29 20.71 -4.33 -3.98
N ILE A 30 20.60 -3.48 -5.02
CA ILE A 30 20.19 -3.93 -6.36
C ILE A 30 21.41 -4.47 -7.12
N THR A 31 21.65 -5.76 -6.98
CA THR A 31 22.65 -6.52 -7.75
C THR A 31 22.16 -6.82 -9.16
N GLU A 32 23.04 -7.34 -10.03
CA GLU A 32 22.65 -7.71 -11.39
C GLU A 32 21.69 -8.91 -11.42
N ASP A 33 21.81 -9.83 -10.48
CA ASP A 33 20.91 -10.97 -10.33
C ASP A 33 19.50 -10.50 -9.95
N VAL A 34 19.39 -9.52 -9.05
CA VAL A 34 18.12 -8.87 -8.71
C VAL A 34 17.52 -8.20 -9.94
N ARG A 35 18.31 -7.48 -10.75
CA ARG A 35 17.82 -6.87 -12.00
C ARG A 35 17.30 -7.91 -12.98
N ARG A 36 18.04 -9.03 -13.15
CA ARG A 36 17.61 -10.13 -14.02
C ARG A 36 16.30 -10.74 -13.53
N TYR A 37 16.20 -11.00 -12.23
CA TYR A 37 15.00 -11.54 -11.59
C TYR A 37 13.78 -10.64 -11.80
N VAL A 38 13.90 -9.34 -11.53
CA VAL A 38 12.81 -8.37 -11.69
C VAL A 38 12.37 -8.25 -13.16
N ARG A 39 13.32 -8.34 -14.11
CA ARG A 39 12.99 -8.34 -15.55
C ARG A 39 12.21 -9.59 -15.95
N SER A 40 12.63 -10.77 -15.52
CA SER A 40 11.97 -12.04 -15.90
C SER A 40 10.63 -12.24 -15.20
N HIS A 41 10.44 -11.73 -13.98
CA HIS A 41 9.21 -11.89 -13.19
C HIS A 41 8.37 -10.60 -13.13
N ARG A 42 8.54 -9.68 -14.09
CA ARG A 42 7.90 -8.36 -14.02
C ARG A 42 6.37 -8.42 -13.91
N LEU A 43 5.73 -9.29 -14.69
CA LEU A 43 4.25 -9.42 -14.68
C LEU A 43 3.75 -10.02 -13.37
N GLU A 44 4.42 -11.04 -12.86
CA GLU A 44 4.12 -11.65 -11.55
C GLU A 44 4.30 -10.64 -10.42
N LEU A 45 5.42 -9.90 -10.40
CA LEU A 45 5.65 -8.83 -9.44
C LEU A 45 4.56 -7.76 -9.52
N LEU A 46 4.14 -7.35 -10.72
CA LEU A 46 3.05 -6.38 -10.86
C LEU A 46 1.70 -6.93 -10.40
N ALA A 47 1.41 -8.21 -10.65
CA ALA A 47 0.18 -8.86 -10.22
C ALA A 47 0.16 -9.05 -8.70
N GLU A 48 1.24 -9.56 -8.11
CA GLU A 48 1.40 -9.69 -6.67
C GLU A 48 1.38 -8.32 -5.99
N LEU A 49 2.06 -7.30 -6.54
CA LEU A 49 2.02 -5.94 -6.01
C LEU A 49 0.70 -5.22 -6.28
N ALA A 50 -0.11 -5.67 -7.24
CA ALA A 50 -1.47 -5.18 -7.43
C ALA A 50 -2.43 -5.83 -6.43
N ALA A 51 -2.27 -7.13 -6.17
CA ALA A 51 -3.02 -7.87 -5.15
C ALA A 51 -2.64 -7.42 -3.72
N ASN A 52 -1.36 -7.09 -3.52
CA ASN A 52 -0.79 -6.55 -2.28
C ASN A 52 -0.55 -5.04 -2.38
N ASP A 53 -1.31 -4.29 -3.19
CA ASP A 53 -1.04 -2.86 -3.45
C ASP A 53 -1.22 -1.93 -2.26
N GLY A 54 -1.39 -2.50 -1.06
CA GLY A 54 -0.93 -1.85 0.14
C GLY A 54 -1.72 -0.59 0.41
N ALA A 55 -3.03 -0.63 0.13
CA ALA A 55 -3.95 0.26 0.81
C ALA A 55 -3.79 -0.04 2.31
N GLU A 56 -2.98 0.80 2.97
CA GLU A 56 -2.59 0.64 4.36
C GLU A 56 -3.85 0.40 5.18
N ARG A 57 -3.99 -0.80 5.74
CA ARG A 57 -5.14 -1.12 6.57
C ARG A 57 -4.83 -0.69 7.98
N ARG A 58 -5.41 0.43 8.40
CA ARG A 58 -5.28 0.92 9.77
C ARG A 58 -6.53 0.55 10.54
N ARG A 59 -6.36 0.22 11.82
CA ARG A 59 -7.49 0.10 12.77
C ARG A 59 -8.10 1.45 13.14
N TYR A 60 -7.49 2.53 12.64
CA TYR A 60 -7.93 3.88 12.96
C TYR A 60 -7.53 4.88 11.88
N TRP A 61 -8.32 5.94 11.78
CA TRP A 61 -8.10 7.08 10.91
C TRP A 61 -8.42 8.37 11.65
N GLU A 62 -7.64 9.41 11.43
CA GLU A 62 -8.05 10.75 11.90
C GLU A 62 -9.10 11.29 10.95
N VAL A 63 -10.17 11.86 11.49
CA VAL A 63 -11.31 12.39 10.75
C VAL A 63 -11.43 13.88 11.02
N THR A 64 -11.60 14.65 9.96
CA THR A 64 -11.90 16.08 10.02
C THR A 64 -13.26 16.33 9.38
N VAL A 65 -14.13 17.07 10.08
CA VAL A 65 -15.45 17.48 9.60
C VAL A 65 -15.58 18.99 9.84
N PRO A 66 -16.02 19.78 8.85
CA PRO A 66 -16.24 21.22 9.06
C PRO A 66 -17.16 21.49 10.25
N GLY A 67 -16.75 22.39 11.15
CA GLY A 67 -17.50 22.73 12.37
C GLY A 67 -17.25 21.82 13.57
N TYR A 68 -16.45 20.76 13.44
CA TYR A 68 -16.06 19.87 14.54
C TYR A 68 -14.55 19.94 14.79
N ARG A 69 -14.13 19.66 16.03
CA ARG A 69 -12.71 19.39 16.31
C ARG A 69 -12.32 18.04 15.67
N PRO A 70 -11.08 17.88 15.15
CA PRO A 70 -10.61 16.59 14.65
C PRO A 70 -10.73 15.48 15.70
N PHE A 71 -11.11 14.29 15.27
CA PHE A 71 -11.25 13.12 16.14
C PHE A 71 -10.84 11.85 15.42
N ARG A 72 -10.69 10.75 16.17
CA ARG A 72 -10.20 9.48 15.65
C ARG A 72 -11.35 8.50 15.49
N MET A 73 -11.54 7.97 14.29
CA MET A 73 -12.44 6.86 14.03
C MET A 73 -11.65 5.55 14.17
N THR A 74 -12.17 4.61 14.96
CA THR A 74 -11.52 3.30 15.20
C THR A 74 -12.44 2.18 14.77
N GLY A 75 -11.87 1.06 14.33
CA GLY A 75 -12.63 -0.09 13.86
C GLY A 75 -11.74 -1.24 13.40
N GLU A 76 -12.34 -2.17 12.65
CA GLU A 76 -11.58 -3.21 11.96
C GLU A 76 -10.54 -2.58 11.03
N PRO A 77 -9.40 -3.24 10.77
CA PRO A 77 -8.40 -2.72 9.85
C PRO A 77 -9.04 -2.41 8.50
N THR A 78 -9.14 -1.14 8.12
CA THR A 78 -9.72 -0.68 6.86
C THR A 78 -8.72 0.14 6.06
N THR A 79 -8.88 0.12 4.74
CA THR A 79 -8.14 1.02 3.86
C THR A 79 -8.59 2.46 4.05
N HIS A 80 -7.77 3.42 3.57
CA HIS A 80 -8.16 4.84 3.52
C HIS A 80 -9.48 5.01 2.77
N ALA A 81 -9.61 4.44 1.57
CA ALA A 81 -10.83 4.56 0.76
C ALA A 81 -12.07 3.98 1.48
N GLU A 82 -11.94 2.81 2.12
CA GLU A 82 -13.01 2.21 2.92
C GLU A 82 -13.40 3.09 4.11
N ALA A 83 -12.42 3.64 4.83
CA ALA A 83 -12.65 4.53 5.95
C ALA A 83 -13.31 5.85 5.53
N LEU A 84 -12.92 6.41 4.38
CA LEU A 84 -13.48 7.65 3.85
C LEU A 84 -14.94 7.43 3.47
N ALA A 85 -15.23 6.33 2.75
CA ALA A 85 -16.58 5.94 2.40
C ALA A 85 -17.47 5.73 3.64
N ASN A 86 -16.92 5.14 4.72
CA ASN A 86 -17.64 4.99 5.97
C ASN A 86 -17.89 6.33 6.68
N ALA A 87 -16.91 7.22 6.72
CA ALA A 87 -17.07 8.55 7.29
C ALA A 87 -18.14 9.35 6.54
N HIS A 88 -18.16 9.28 5.20
CA HIS A 88 -19.14 9.96 4.35
C HIS A 88 -20.58 9.48 4.53
N ARG A 89 -20.81 8.28 5.06
CA ARG A 89 -22.17 7.81 5.41
C ARG A 89 -22.79 8.60 6.57
N ILE A 90 -21.96 9.17 7.43
CA ILE A 90 -22.38 9.91 8.63
C ILE A 90 -22.19 11.42 8.41
N TRP A 91 -21.06 11.80 7.81
CA TRP A 91 -20.65 13.19 7.55
C TRP A 91 -20.18 13.33 6.10
N PRO A 92 -21.04 13.81 5.18
CA PRO A 92 -20.73 13.89 3.74
C PRO A 92 -19.46 14.68 3.41
N ASP A 93 -19.15 15.70 4.21
CA ASP A 93 -18.00 16.59 4.01
C ASP A 93 -16.75 16.18 4.83
N ALA A 94 -16.72 14.94 5.35
CA ALA A 94 -15.58 14.45 6.11
C ALA A 94 -14.34 14.23 5.24
N ASN A 95 -13.16 14.41 5.84
CA ASN A 95 -11.88 13.98 5.28
C ASN A 95 -11.13 13.11 6.28
N ILE A 96 -10.20 12.26 5.80
CA ILE A 96 -9.42 11.37 6.67
C ILE A 96 -7.91 11.37 6.37
N SER A 97 -7.08 11.14 7.40
CA SER A 97 -5.61 11.03 7.33
C SER A 97 -5.00 9.91 8.20
#